data_AF-A0A2D1SUK1-F1
#
_entry.id   AF-A0A2D1SUK1-F1
#
_cell.length_a   1.000
_cell.length_b   1.000
_cell.length_c   1.000
_cell.angle_alpha   90.00
_cell.angle_beta   90.00
_cell.angle_gamma   90.00
#
_symmetry.space_group_name_H-M   'P 1'
#
loop_
_entity.id
_entity.type
_entity.pdbx_description
1 polymer ?
#
loop_
_entity_poly.entity_id
_entity_poly.type
_entity_poly.pdbx_seq_one_letter_code
_entity_poly.pdbx_strand_id
1 'polypeptide(L)'
;MKFYYDDIRSGSATCTFEINNKKMEFYPSFHSDALGDFVTYLASIHPLCKLNWKEGAFNKRNGGIEWHTGPFLLCWEFKRDFEDLEITITEKQNFIVERKINNNLPRVVLKTKCNFEEFVLCVVKELDRVIKQRGILGYRQEWQSNTFPIDGFLALKYACLYKKTFEITKKNSGTVIEEELNLLLSAIE
;
A
#
# COMPACT_ATOMS: atom_id res chain seq x y z
N MET A 1 -6.01 8.08 12.79
CA MET A 1 -4.93 7.31 12.12
C MET A 1 -4.39 8.14 10.98
N LYS A 2 -3.09 8.04 10.70
CA LYS A 2 -2.45 8.71 9.55
C LYS A 2 -1.46 7.78 8.89
N PHE A 3 -1.44 7.81 7.56
CA PHE A 3 -0.42 7.21 6.71
C PHE A 3 -0.11 8.28 5.68
N TYR A 4 1.15 8.71 5.60
CA TYR A 4 1.51 9.90 4.82
C TYR A 4 2.92 9.77 4.23
N TYR A 5 3.08 10.15 2.97
CA TYR A 5 4.35 10.33 2.29
C TYR A 5 4.73 11.81 2.21
N ASP A 6 5.89 12.14 2.76
CA ASP A 6 6.54 13.44 2.61
C ASP A 6 7.87 13.30 1.86
N ASP A 7 8.47 14.45 1.51
CA ASP A 7 9.84 14.52 0.98
C ASP A 7 10.09 13.54 -0.18
N ILE A 8 9.08 13.31 -1.02
CA ILE A 8 9.16 12.42 -2.17
C ILE A 8 10.20 12.99 -3.15
N ARG A 9 11.30 12.24 -3.31
CA ARG A 9 12.46 12.54 -4.16
C ARG A 9 12.85 11.30 -4.97
N SER A 10 13.71 11.49 -5.96
CA SER A 10 14.22 10.36 -6.75
C SER A 10 14.98 9.40 -5.83
N GLY A 11 14.58 8.12 -5.82
CA GLY A 11 15.17 7.09 -4.97
C GLY A 11 14.61 6.93 -3.54
N SER A 12 13.88 7.90 -2.99
CA SER A 12 13.39 7.83 -1.60
C SER A 12 12.16 8.69 -1.28
N ALA A 13 11.47 8.35 -0.20
CA ALA A 13 10.47 9.21 0.42
C ALA A 13 10.56 9.09 1.95
N THR A 14 9.95 10.03 2.67
CA THR A 14 9.70 9.89 4.11
C THR A 14 8.28 9.39 4.30
N CYS A 15 8.09 8.26 4.97
CA CYS A 15 6.76 7.76 5.29
C CYS A 15 6.51 7.87 6.80
N THR A 16 5.38 8.47 7.16
CA THR A 16 4.90 8.55 8.54
C THR A 16 3.66 7.69 8.69
N PHE A 17 3.67 6.81 9.68
CA PHE A 17 2.51 6.04 10.12
C PHE A 17 2.17 6.35 11.58
N GLU A 18 0.93 6.78 11.83
CA GLU A 18 0.43 7.16 13.15
C GLU A 18 -0.87 6.43 13.47
N ILE A 19 -0.87 5.64 14.55
CA ILE A 19 -2.01 4.84 14.97
C ILE A 19 -1.98 4.63 16.49
N ASN A 20 -3.12 4.81 17.16
CA ASN A 20 -3.26 4.62 18.62
C ASN A 20 -2.16 5.34 19.43
N ASN A 21 -1.91 6.62 19.12
CA ASN A 21 -0.84 7.47 19.70
C ASN A 21 0.59 6.96 19.53
N LYS A 22 0.81 5.93 18.70
CA LYS A 22 2.13 5.48 18.28
C LYS A 22 2.43 6.10 16.92
N LYS A 23 3.56 6.79 16.81
CA LYS A 23 4.07 7.35 15.56
C LYS A 23 5.34 6.60 15.16
N MET A 24 5.42 6.21 13.90
CA MET A 24 6.62 5.65 13.28
C MET A 24 6.93 6.47 12.03
N GLU A 25 8.21 6.76 11.84
CA GLU A 25 8.73 7.36 10.63
C GLU A 25 9.75 6.38 10.04
N PHE A 26 9.68 6.16 8.72
CA PHE A 26 10.61 5.29 8.01
C PHE A 26 10.88 5.83 6.61
N TYR A 27 12.04 5.48 6.06
CA TYR A 27 12.55 6.05 4.81
C TYR A 27 12.63 4.96 3.74
N PRO A 28 11.51 4.63 3.09
CA PRO A 28 11.50 3.61 2.05
C PRO A 28 12.40 4.01 0.89
N SER A 29 13.29 3.09 0.53
CA SER A 29 14.08 3.12 -0.70
C SER A 29 13.36 2.33 -1.79
N PHE A 30 13.60 2.70 -3.05
CA PHE A 30 12.91 2.11 -4.20
C PHE A 30 13.51 0.78 -4.68
N HIS A 31 14.26 0.10 -3.81
CA HIS A 31 14.78 -1.25 -4.07
C HIS A 31 13.71 -2.35 -3.95
N SER A 32 12.53 -2.04 -3.40
CA SER A 32 11.37 -2.93 -3.37
C SER A 32 10.12 -2.24 -3.92
N ASP A 33 9.20 -3.03 -4.49
CA ASP A 33 7.86 -2.57 -4.87
C ASP A 33 6.88 -2.67 -3.68
N ALA A 34 7.32 -2.24 -2.50
CA ALA A 34 6.54 -2.42 -1.28
C ALA A 34 5.18 -1.70 -1.34
N LEU A 35 5.09 -0.56 -2.06
CA LEU A 35 3.82 0.13 -2.23
C LEU A 35 2.87 -0.64 -3.15
N GLY A 36 3.39 -1.17 -4.27
CA GLY A 36 2.62 -2.02 -5.17
C GLY A 36 2.11 -3.27 -4.45
N ASP A 37 2.99 -3.95 -3.71
CA ASP A 37 2.67 -5.09 -2.86
C ASP A 37 1.61 -4.74 -1.80
N PHE A 38 1.73 -3.56 -1.17
CA PHE A 38 0.81 -3.10 -0.13
C PHE A 38 -0.59 -2.84 -0.65
N VAL A 39 -0.70 -2.10 -1.75
CA VAL A 39 -2.00 -1.78 -2.37
C VAL A 39 -2.65 -3.04 -2.91
N THR A 40 -1.86 -3.90 -3.55
CA THR A 40 -2.29 -5.22 -4.03
C THR A 40 -2.84 -6.07 -2.90
N TYR A 41 -2.11 -6.15 -1.79
CA TYR A 41 -2.54 -6.91 -0.61
C TYR A 41 -3.89 -6.39 -0.10
N LEU A 42 -4.01 -5.08 0.13
CA LEU A 42 -5.24 -4.48 0.63
C LEU A 42 -6.43 -4.75 -0.30
N ALA A 43 -6.24 -4.58 -1.62
CA ALA A 43 -7.26 -4.90 -2.61
C ALA A 43 -7.65 -6.39 -2.56
N SER A 44 -6.68 -7.30 -2.45
CA SER A 44 -6.93 -8.75 -2.43
C SER A 44 -7.75 -9.22 -1.22
N ILE A 45 -7.60 -8.54 -0.08
CA ILE A 45 -8.32 -8.90 1.15
C ILE A 45 -9.60 -8.08 1.36
N HIS A 46 -9.87 -7.04 0.56
CA HIS A 46 -11.03 -6.18 0.71
C HIS A 46 -12.30 -6.82 0.11
N PRO A 47 -13.41 -6.95 0.87
CA PRO A 47 -14.59 -7.72 0.44
C PRO A 47 -15.29 -7.16 -0.80
N LEU A 48 -15.17 -5.84 -1.02
CA LEU A 48 -15.73 -5.14 -2.17
C LEU A 48 -14.76 -5.07 -3.38
N CYS A 49 -13.50 -5.44 -3.22
CA CYS A 49 -12.56 -5.47 -4.35
C CYS A 49 -12.59 -6.86 -4.99
N LYS A 50 -13.77 -7.27 -5.46
CA LYS A 50 -14.00 -8.53 -6.19
C LYS A 50 -13.52 -8.42 -7.63
N LEU A 51 -12.22 -8.28 -7.73
CA LEU A 51 -11.46 -8.35 -8.94
C LEU A 51 -11.48 -9.84 -9.36
N ASN A 52 -12.31 -10.20 -10.35
CA ASN A 52 -12.39 -11.54 -10.97
C ASN A 52 -11.10 -11.86 -11.75
N TRP A 53 -9.99 -11.72 -11.07
CA TRP A 53 -8.66 -11.80 -11.60
C TRP A 53 -8.30 -13.27 -11.66
N LYS A 54 -7.70 -13.69 -12.79
CA LYS A 54 -7.25 -15.07 -12.93
C LYS A 54 -6.38 -15.42 -11.73
N GLU A 55 -6.49 -16.66 -11.25
CA GLU A 55 -5.61 -17.20 -10.22
C GLU A 55 -4.14 -16.85 -10.60
N GLY A 56 -3.50 -16.02 -9.77
CA GLY A 56 -2.14 -15.51 -10.00
C GLY A 56 -1.99 -14.06 -10.46
N ALA A 57 -3.07 -13.36 -10.84
CA ALA A 57 -3.01 -11.93 -11.21
C ALA A 57 -2.79 -11.00 -10.01
N PHE A 58 -3.00 -11.50 -8.79
CA PHE A 58 -2.35 -11.04 -7.57
C PHE A 58 -2.06 -12.28 -6.75
N ASN A 59 -0.84 -12.81 -6.85
CA ASN A 59 -0.47 -13.97 -6.05
C ASN A 59 -0.69 -13.62 -4.57
N LYS A 60 -1.56 -14.39 -3.90
CA LYS A 60 -1.71 -14.37 -2.44
C LYS A 60 -0.30 -14.49 -1.86
N ARG A 61 0.23 -13.37 -1.34
CA ARG A 61 1.56 -13.42 -0.71
C ARG A 61 1.42 -14.15 0.61
N ASN A 62 2.10 -15.28 0.70
CA ASN A 62 2.42 -15.90 1.97
C ASN A 62 3.61 -15.12 2.54
N GLY A 63 3.35 -14.10 3.35
CA GLY A 63 4.40 -13.30 4.00
C GLY A 63 4.02 -11.83 4.13
N GLY A 64 4.80 -11.11 4.93
CA GLY A 64 4.67 -9.66 5.09
C GLY A 64 5.12 -8.86 3.87
N ILE A 65 4.78 -7.57 3.86
CA ILE A 65 5.25 -6.60 2.85
C ILE A 65 6.53 -5.95 3.39
N GLU A 66 7.57 -5.87 2.56
CA GLU A 66 8.91 -5.47 3.02
C GLU A 66 9.34 -4.14 2.38
N TRP A 67 9.39 -3.09 3.19
CA TRP A 67 9.99 -1.82 2.79
C TRP A 67 11.51 -1.87 3.05
N HIS A 68 12.30 -1.61 2.02
CA HIS A 68 13.75 -1.50 2.15
C HIS A 68 14.11 -0.11 2.69
N THR A 69 14.76 0.00 3.84
CA THR A 69 15.06 1.27 4.51
C THR A 69 16.57 1.46 4.77
N GLY A 70 17.40 1.06 3.81
CA GLY A 70 18.86 1.02 3.96
C GLY A 70 19.31 -0.27 4.67
N PRO A 71 19.94 -0.19 5.87
CA PRO A 71 20.44 -1.38 6.58
C PRO A 71 19.33 -2.27 7.16
N PHE A 72 18.08 -1.82 7.13
CA PHE A 72 16.93 -2.56 7.66
C PHE A 72 15.86 -2.83 6.60
N LEU A 73 15.21 -3.97 6.74
CA LEU A 73 13.94 -4.31 6.09
C LEU A 73 12.82 -4.10 7.10
N LEU A 74 11.82 -3.31 6.74
CA LEU A 74 10.64 -3.10 7.57
C LEU A 74 9.51 -4.01 7.06
N CYS A 75 9.30 -5.12 7.75
CA CYS A 75 8.34 -6.15 7.36
C CYS A 75 6.99 -5.89 8.04
N TRP A 76 5.95 -5.61 7.27
CA TRP A 76 4.59 -5.45 7.77
C TRP A 76 3.80 -6.73 7.55
N GLU A 77 3.24 -7.25 8.63
CA GLU A 77 2.40 -8.44 8.64
C GLU A 77 1.01 -8.04 9.12
N PHE A 78 0.00 -8.60 8.46
CA PHE A 78 -1.38 -8.23 8.64
C PHE A 78 -2.20 -9.47 8.96
N LYS A 79 -3.02 -9.39 10.01
CA LYS A 79 -3.99 -10.42 10.36
C LYS A 79 -5.37 -9.76 10.47
N ARG A 80 -6.23 -10.07 9.51
CA ARG A 80 -7.61 -9.57 9.49
C ARG A 80 -8.56 -10.58 10.12
N ASP A 81 -9.47 -10.09 10.94
CA ASP A 81 -10.62 -10.81 11.48
C ASP A 81 -11.86 -9.92 11.38
N PHE A 82 -12.73 -10.18 10.40
CA PHE A 82 -13.87 -9.32 10.04
C PHE A 82 -13.50 -7.84 9.84
N GLU A 83 -13.83 -6.99 10.81
CA GLU A 83 -13.57 -5.55 10.83
C GLU A 83 -12.23 -5.20 11.48
N ASP A 84 -11.66 -6.11 12.28
CA ASP A 84 -10.40 -5.89 12.97
C ASP A 84 -9.21 -6.25 12.06
N LEU A 85 -8.23 -5.36 12.04
CA LEU A 85 -6.93 -5.56 11.42
C LEU A 85 -5.84 -5.44 12.49
N GLU A 86 -5.15 -6.55 12.75
CA GLU A 86 -3.89 -6.54 13.50
C GLU A 86 -2.73 -6.28 12.55
N ILE A 87 -1.90 -5.30 12.88
CA ILE A 87 -0.70 -4.91 12.15
C ILE A 87 0.50 -5.16 13.05
N THR A 88 1.45 -5.96 12.57
CA THR A 88 2.75 -6.17 13.20
C THR A 88 3.83 -5.69 12.24
N ILE A 89 4.69 -4.79 12.70
CA ILE A 89 5.83 -4.27 11.95
C ILE A 89 7.10 -4.73 12.66
N THR A 90 7.92 -5.47 11.93
CA THR A 90 9.17 -6.04 12.41
C THR A 90 10.33 -5.49 11.58
N GLU A 91 11.33 -4.94 12.26
CA GLU A 91 12.61 -4.62 11.63
C GLU A 91 13.45 -5.90 11.53
N LYS A 92 13.94 -6.18 10.32
CA LYS A 92 14.92 -7.23 10.03
C LYS A 92 16.17 -6.62 9.43
N GLN A 93 17.27 -7.36 9.50
CA GLN A 93 18.52 -6.93 8.87
C GLN A 93 18.43 -7.05 7.34
N ASN A 94 18.87 -6.03 6.63
CA ASN A 94 19.06 -6.09 5.19
C ASN A 94 20.48 -6.58 4.86
N PHE A 95 20.65 -7.88 4.67
CA PHE A 95 21.96 -8.50 4.37
C PHE A 95 22.55 -8.09 3.01
N ILE A 96 21.75 -7.51 2.11
CA ILE A 96 22.25 -6.95 0.84
C ILE A 96 23.11 -5.71 1.10
N VAL A 97 22.72 -4.90 2.10
CA VAL A 97 23.37 -3.62 2.43
C VAL A 97 24.36 -3.76 3.58
N GLU A 98 24.02 -4.51 4.63
CA GLU A 98 24.85 -4.70 5.82
C GLU A 98 25.05 -6.18 6.10
N ARG A 99 26.29 -6.67 5.95
CA ARG A 99 26.62 -8.10 6.11
C ARG A 99 26.94 -8.47 7.55
N LYS A 100 27.34 -7.51 8.40
CA LYS A 100 27.69 -7.78 9.80
C LYS A 100 26.42 -8.08 10.59
N ILE A 101 26.32 -9.27 11.17
CA ILE A 101 25.15 -9.69 11.93
C ILE A 101 24.86 -8.69 13.05
N ASN A 102 23.62 -8.22 13.10
CA ASN A 102 23.08 -7.41 14.17
C ASN A 102 22.23 -8.30 15.10
N ASN A 103 22.77 -8.63 16.27
CA ASN A 103 22.13 -9.50 17.25
C ASN A 103 20.86 -8.91 17.89
N ASN A 104 20.56 -7.63 17.66
CA ASN A 104 19.32 -6.99 18.14
C ASN A 104 18.15 -7.14 17.16
N LEU A 105 18.33 -7.86 16.05
CA LEU A 105 17.32 -8.10 15.03
C LEU A 105 17.04 -9.61 14.87
N PRO A 106 15.80 -10.01 14.51
CA PRO A 106 14.64 -9.16 14.24
C PRO A 106 14.01 -8.58 15.51
N ARG A 107 13.39 -7.41 15.41
CA ARG A 107 12.63 -6.80 16.53
C ARG A 107 11.29 -6.23 16.07
N VAL A 108 10.25 -6.45 16.88
CA VAL A 108 8.94 -5.85 16.64
C VAL A 108 8.98 -4.38 17.07
N VAL A 109 8.78 -3.47 16.11
CA VAL A 109 8.79 -2.02 16.36
C VAL A 109 7.38 -1.46 16.52
N LEU A 110 6.37 -2.14 15.97
CA LEU A 110 4.98 -1.79 16.19
C LEU A 110 4.13 -3.06 16.19
N LYS A 111 3.24 -3.14 17.17
CA LYS A 111 2.11 -4.08 17.15
C LYS A 111 0.86 -3.32 17.60
N THR A 112 -0.18 -3.36 16.77
CA THR A 112 -1.41 -2.59 16.97
C THR A 112 -2.61 -3.25 16.31
N LYS A 113 -3.80 -2.80 16.68
CA LYS A 113 -5.07 -3.17 16.05
C LYS A 113 -5.84 -1.91 15.64
N CYS A 114 -6.58 -1.99 14.54
CA CYS A 114 -7.48 -0.94 14.07
C CYS A 114 -8.63 -1.52 13.25
N ASN A 115 -9.62 -0.68 12.94
CA ASN A 115 -10.64 -1.02 11.97
C ASN A 115 -10.02 -1.09 10.55
N PHE A 116 -10.34 -2.16 9.81
CA PHE A 116 -9.82 -2.42 8.47
C PHE A 116 -10.28 -1.39 7.44
N GLU A 117 -11.56 -1.03 7.45
CA GLU A 117 -12.13 -0.05 6.49
C GLU A 117 -11.54 1.34 6.72
N GLU A 118 -11.37 1.75 7.98
CA GLU A 118 -10.69 3.00 8.32
C GLU A 118 -9.23 2.99 7.87
N PHE A 119 -8.53 1.86 8.00
CA PHE A 119 -7.14 1.70 7.58
C PHE A 119 -7.01 1.83 6.07
N VAL A 120 -7.85 1.12 5.32
CA VAL A 120 -7.89 1.21 3.87
C VAL A 120 -8.20 2.63 3.41
N LEU A 121 -9.22 3.27 4.00
CA LEU A 121 -9.57 4.65 3.66
C LEU A 121 -8.39 5.61 3.89
N CYS A 122 -7.68 5.45 5.01
CA CYS A 122 -6.50 6.25 5.33
C CYS A 122 -5.39 6.09 4.27
N VAL A 123 -5.11 4.85 3.85
CA VAL A 123 -4.13 4.57 2.79
C VAL A 123 -4.57 5.16 1.45
N VAL A 124 -5.82 4.94 1.06
CA VAL A 124 -6.35 5.41 -0.23
C VAL A 124 -6.33 6.94 -0.32
N LYS A 125 -6.69 7.66 0.74
CA LYS A 125 -6.60 9.13 0.76
C LYS A 125 -5.21 9.64 0.48
N GLU A 126 -4.22 9.01 1.08
CA GLU A 126 -2.83 9.40 0.88
C GLU A 126 -2.36 9.10 -0.54
N LEU A 127 -2.70 7.94 -1.08
CA LEU A 127 -2.40 7.59 -2.46
C LEU A 127 -3.08 8.52 -3.46
N ASP A 128 -4.34 8.91 -3.19
CA ASP A 128 -5.08 9.88 -3.98
C ASP A 128 -4.40 11.24 -4.01
N ARG A 129 -3.92 11.71 -2.85
CA ARG A 129 -3.13 12.94 -2.75
C ARG A 129 -1.83 12.84 -3.55
N VAL A 130 -1.06 11.75 -3.37
CA VAL A 130 0.22 11.54 -4.06
C VAL A 130 0.04 11.51 -5.57
N ILE A 131 -0.92 10.72 -6.07
CA ILE A 131 -1.12 10.57 -7.52
C ILE A 131 -1.64 11.85 -8.17
N LYS A 132 -2.47 12.63 -7.49
CA LYS A 132 -2.92 13.95 -7.97
C LYS A 132 -1.80 14.99 -7.97
N GLN A 133 -0.91 14.95 -6.96
CA GLN A 133 0.21 15.88 -6.87
C GLN A 133 1.32 15.59 -7.90
N ARG A 134 1.61 14.30 -8.13
CA ARG A 134 2.77 13.88 -8.94
C ARG A 134 2.39 13.40 -10.34
N GLY A 135 1.15 12.98 -10.55
CA GLY A 135 0.73 12.30 -11.76
C GLY A 135 1.35 10.90 -11.90
N ILE A 136 0.80 10.09 -12.83
CA ILE A 136 1.27 8.72 -13.09
C ILE A 136 2.72 8.72 -13.59
N LEU A 137 3.05 9.66 -14.50
CA LEU A 137 4.39 9.77 -15.07
C LEU A 137 5.40 10.31 -14.07
N GLY A 138 5.02 11.31 -13.26
CA GLY A 138 5.90 11.86 -12.23
C GLY A 138 6.18 10.84 -11.12
N TYR A 139 5.17 10.03 -10.74
CA TYR A 139 5.40 8.89 -9.85
C TYR A 139 6.51 7.99 -10.41
N ARG A 140 6.43 7.57 -11.68
CA ARG A 140 7.44 6.70 -12.30
C ARG A 140 8.84 7.34 -12.37
N GLN A 141 8.92 8.63 -12.66
CA GLN A 141 10.21 9.34 -12.70
C GLN A 141 10.90 9.34 -11.32
N GLU A 142 10.13 9.53 -10.25
CA GLU A 142 10.68 9.55 -8.89
C GLU A 142 10.92 8.13 -8.35
N TRP A 143 9.96 7.20 -8.53
CA TRP A 143 10.00 5.81 -8.06
C TRP A 143 10.79 4.83 -8.94
N GLN A 144 11.58 5.36 -9.89
CA GLN A 144 12.54 4.67 -10.75
C GLN A 144 11.99 3.46 -11.54
N SER A 145 11.94 2.28 -10.91
CA SER A 145 11.69 0.98 -11.56
C SER A 145 10.24 0.51 -11.47
N ASN A 146 9.46 1.00 -10.50
CA ASN A 146 8.11 0.52 -10.23
C ASN A 146 7.04 1.54 -10.67
N THR A 147 5.90 1.04 -11.14
CA THR A 147 4.75 1.86 -11.53
C THR A 147 3.79 2.03 -10.37
N PHE A 148 3.02 3.13 -10.38
CA PHE A 148 1.94 3.31 -9.42
C PHE A 148 0.92 2.15 -9.54
N PRO A 149 0.49 1.51 -8.45
CA PRO A 149 -0.43 0.36 -8.47
C PRO A 149 -1.87 0.79 -8.77
N ILE A 150 -2.12 1.23 -10.00
CA ILE A 150 -3.31 2.01 -10.40
C ILE A 150 -4.63 1.24 -10.30
N ASP A 151 -4.83 0.14 -11.02
CA ASP A 151 -4.74 -1.09 -10.29
C ASP A 151 -5.70 -1.37 -9.12
N GLY A 152 -5.09 -1.93 -8.08
CA GLY A 152 -5.66 -2.05 -6.75
C GLY A 152 -6.08 -0.72 -6.14
N PHE A 153 -5.41 0.40 -6.47
CA PHE A 153 -5.80 1.73 -5.99
C PHE A 153 -7.22 2.13 -6.46
N LEU A 154 -7.54 1.98 -7.74
CA LEU A 154 -8.85 2.31 -8.30
C LEU A 154 -9.93 1.40 -7.71
N ALA A 155 -9.64 0.10 -7.56
CA ALA A 155 -10.57 -0.83 -6.93
C ALA A 155 -10.87 -0.45 -5.47
N LEU A 156 -9.84 -0.12 -4.69
CA LEU A 156 -9.97 0.32 -3.30
C LEU A 156 -10.68 1.68 -3.19
N LYS A 157 -10.33 2.63 -4.07
CA LYS A 157 -10.96 3.96 -4.11
C LYS A 157 -12.45 3.85 -4.44
N TYR A 158 -12.81 3.03 -5.43
CA TYR A 158 -14.21 2.77 -5.77
C TYR A 158 -14.97 2.17 -4.57
N ALA A 159 -14.38 1.16 -3.92
CA ALA A 159 -14.97 0.55 -2.73
C ALA A 159 -15.16 1.56 -1.60
N CYS A 160 -14.18 2.44 -1.37
CA CYS A 160 -14.24 3.49 -0.35
C CYS A 160 -15.36 4.50 -0.62
N LEU A 161 -15.45 5.00 -1.86
CA LEU A 161 -16.39 6.04 -2.25
C LEU A 161 -17.83 5.55 -2.33
N TYR A 162 -18.05 4.42 -2.98
CA TYR A 162 -19.40 3.99 -3.34
C TYR A 162 -19.94 2.88 -2.45
N LYS A 163 -19.10 2.30 -1.58
CA LYS A 163 -19.44 1.14 -0.75
C LYS A 163 -20.03 -0.01 -1.57
N LYS A 164 -19.50 -0.20 -2.78
CA LYS A 164 -19.94 -1.18 -3.77
C LYS A 164 -18.77 -1.94 -4.35
N THR A 165 -19.06 -3.12 -4.88
CA THR A 165 -18.10 -3.93 -5.60
C THR A 165 -17.62 -3.24 -6.88
N PHE A 166 -16.31 -3.18 -7.08
CA PHE A 166 -15.76 -2.78 -8.38
C PHE A 166 -15.93 -3.95 -9.36
N GLU A 167 -16.97 -3.89 -10.20
CA GLU A 167 -17.33 -4.96 -11.13
C GLU A 167 -16.81 -4.69 -12.53
N ILE A 168 -15.70 -5.34 -12.91
CA ILE A 168 -15.16 -5.28 -14.28
C ILE A 168 -16.01 -6.12 -15.26
N THR A 169 -16.86 -7.02 -14.76
CA THR A 169 -17.46 -8.12 -15.54
C THR A 169 -18.91 -7.93 -15.97
N LYS A 170 -19.45 -6.71 -16.02
CA LYS A 170 -20.79 -6.52 -16.61
C LYS A 170 -20.73 -6.54 -18.14
N LYS A 171 -20.86 -7.76 -18.70
CA LYS A 171 -21.17 -8.10 -20.10
C LYS A 171 -20.32 -7.39 -21.17
N ASN A 172 -19.21 -8.05 -21.56
CA ASN A 172 -18.46 -7.89 -22.81
C ASN A 172 -17.55 -6.66 -23.03
N SER A 173 -17.31 -5.83 -22.02
CA SER A 173 -16.18 -4.89 -22.04
C SER A 173 -15.78 -4.60 -20.60
N GLY A 174 -14.49 -4.47 -20.31
CA GLY A 174 -14.02 -4.00 -19.01
C GLY A 174 -14.55 -2.60 -18.68
N THR A 175 -13.98 -1.97 -17.67
CA THR A 175 -14.24 -0.55 -17.39
C THR A 175 -13.78 0.32 -18.57
N VAL A 176 -14.49 1.43 -18.80
CA VAL A 176 -14.09 2.41 -19.83
C VAL A 176 -13.04 3.33 -19.22
N ILE A 177 -11.98 3.64 -19.96
CA ILE A 177 -10.88 4.50 -19.47
C ILE A 177 -11.38 5.86 -18.96
N GLU A 178 -12.44 6.41 -19.55
CA GLU A 178 -13.07 7.64 -19.09
C GLU A 178 -13.61 7.52 -17.66
N GLU A 179 -14.24 6.40 -17.31
CA GLU A 179 -14.73 6.14 -15.95
C GLU A 179 -13.57 5.99 -14.95
N GLU A 180 -12.48 5.34 -15.35
CA GLU A 180 -11.27 5.19 -14.54
C GLU A 180 -10.59 6.54 -14.28
N LEU A 181 -10.50 7.39 -15.30
CA LEU A 181 -9.98 8.75 -15.18
C LEU A 181 -10.88 9.62 -14.30
N ASN A 182 -12.20 9.55 -14.48
CA ASN A 182 -13.15 10.25 -13.63
C ASN A 182 -13.04 9.80 -12.17
N LEU A 183 -12.86 8.50 -11.93
CA LEU A 183 -12.60 7.96 -10.61
C LEU A 183 -11.25 8.45 -10.05
N LEU A 184 -10.21 8.57 -10.86
CA LEU A 184 -8.92 9.10 -10.43
C LEU A 184 -9.04 10.58 -10.03
N LEU A 185 -9.82 11.37 -10.77
CA LEU A 185 -10.03 12.80 -10.51
C LEU A 185 -10.98 13.08 -9.34
N SER A 186 -11.92 12.18 -9.04
CA SER A 186 -12.89 12.39 -7.96
C SER A 186 -12.22 12.61 -6.60
N ALA A 187 -12.80 13.47 -5.76
CA ALA A 187 -12.34 13.66 -4.39
C ALA A 187 -12.71 12.44 -3.53
N ILE A 188 -11.83 12.09 -2.59
CA ILE A 188 -12.13 11.12 -1.53
C ILE A 188 -11.98 11.84 -0.19
N GLU A 189 -13.09 11.95 0.54
CA GLU A 189 -13.21 12.73 1.78
C GLU A 189 -12.87 11.96 3.03
#